data_AF-A0AAW1MNR1-F1
#
_entry.id   AF-A0AAW1MNR1-F1
#
_cell.length_a   1.000
_cell.length_b   1.000
_cell.length_c   1.000
_cell.angle_alpha   90.00
_cell.angle_beta   90.00
_cell.angle_gamma   90.00
#
_symmetry.space_group_name_H-M   'P 1'
#
loop_
_entity.id
_entity.type
_entity.pdbx_description
1 polymer ?
#
loop_
_entity_poly.entity_id
_entity_poly.type
_entity_poly.pdbx_seq_one_letter_code
_entity_poly.pdbx_strand_id
1 'polypeptide(L)'
;MAMCTSLLQGQALQRALQRRHKSDDLFGVQICGAYPDTVARTAELIDLECSVDFIDINMGCPIDLVVNKGAGFALLTKPLRMKNVISAACTSSEKPITVKPWLFTETKEQRHWDISSGKRLDILKDYVRFGLVHWGSDTKGWSQSFFIPLFSIFYIYSLYCLKLF
;
A
#
# COMPACT_ATOMS: atom_id res chain seq x y z
N MET A 1 5.59 2.46 7.19
CA MET A 1 5.17 1.08 6.88
C MET A 1 5.42 0.20 8.09
N ALA A 2 4.39 -0.44 8.63
CA ALA A 2 4.52 -1.37 9.73
C ALA A 2 4.62 -2.83 9.24
N MET A 3 5.51 -3.63 9.83
CA MET A 3 5.58 -5.06 9.53
C MET A 3 4.49 -5.80 10.30
N CYS A 4 3.62 -6.54 9.60
CA CYS A 4 2.49 -7.25 10.22
C CYS A 4 2.91 -8.13 11.40
N THR A 5 3.97 -8.91 11.23
CA THR A 5 4.49 -9.79 12.29
C THR A 5 4.93 -9.02 13.53
N SER A 6 5.65 -7.92 13.34
CA SER A 6 6.19 -7.11 14.43
C SER A 6 5.08 -6.35 15.15
N LEU A 7 4.05 -5.96 14.41
CA LEU A 7 2.89 -5.27 14.95
C LEU A 7 2.02 -6.20 15.80
N LEU A 8 1.76 -7.42 15.32
CA LEU A 8 1.06 -8.47 16.09
C LEU A 8 1.84 -8.89 17.34
N GLN A 9 3.18 -8.80 17.31
CA GLN A 9 4.03 -9.01 18.49
C GLN A 9 4.04 -7.82 19.46
N GLY A 10 3.30 -6.75 19.17
CA GLY A 10 3.19 -5.59 20.05
C GLY A 10 4.46 -4.73 20.12
N GLN A 11 5.35 -4.78 19.12
CA GLN A 11 6.58 -3.98 19.15
C GLN A 11 6.25 -2.48 19.20
N ALA A 12 6.75 -1.79 20.21
CA ALA A 12 6.41 -0.39 20.51
C ALA A 12 6.66 0.56 19.32
N LEU A 13 7.78 0.37 18.60
CA LEU A 13 8.11 1.16 17.41
C LEU A 13 7.04 1.04 16.31
N GLN A 14 6.49 -0.16 16.11
CA GLN A 14 5.49 -0.42 15.09
C GLN A 14 4.14 0.19 15.48
N ARG A 15 3.77 0.10 16.77
CA ARG A 15 2.56 0.74 17.30
C ARG A 15 2.58 2.25 17.18
N ALA A 16 3.76 2.88 17.30
CA ALA A 16 3.88 4.32 17.12
C ALA A 16 3.47 4.79 15.72
N LEU A 17 3.65 3.95 14.69
CA LEU A 17 3.30 4.26 13.30
C LEU A 17 1.79 4.26 13.03
N GLN A 18 0.97 3.82 14.00
CA GLN A 18 -0.49 3.70 13.85
C GLN A 18 -1.26 4.83 14.52
N ARG A 19 -0.56 5.82 15.10
CA ARG A 19 -1.19 6.90 15.84
C ARG A 19 -1.56 8.05 14.90
N ARG A 20 -2.85 8.31 14.79
CA ARG A 20 -3.41 9.50 14.14
C ARG A 20 -3.06 10.75 14.96
N HIS A 21 -2.65 11.84 14.30
CA HIS A 21 -2.59 13.14 14.94
C HIS A 21 -3.94 13.84 14.86
N LYS A 22 -4.31 14.64 15.86
CA LYS A 22 -5.62 15.31 15.94
C LYS A 22 -5.94 16.27 14.77
N SER A 23 -4.92 16.69 14.02
CA SER A 23 -5.08 17.55 12.84
C SER A 23 -5.23 16.77 11.53
N ASP A 24 -5.18 15.44 11.57
CA ASP A 24 -5.28 14.62 10.36
C ASP A 24 -6.75 14.39 10.05
N ASP A 25 -7.25 15.07 9.01
CA ASP A 25 -8.62 14.90 8.51
C ASP A 25 -8.83 13.54 7.82
N LEU A 26 -7.76 12.99 7.23
CA LEU A 26 -7.72 11.66 6.60
C LEU A 26 -6.42 10.96 6.98
N PHE A 27 -6.53 9.77 7.57
CA PHE A 27 -5.39 9.00 8.07
C PHE A 27 -5.56 7.51 7.81
N GLY A 28 -4.60 6.95 7.07
CA GLY A 28 -4.50 5.52 6.85
C GLY A 28 -3.16 4.96 7.31
N VAL A 29 -3.14 3.65 7.57
CA VAL A 29 -1.94 2.94 8.02
C VAL A 29 -1.44 1.99 6.94
N GLN A 30 -0.15 2.05 6.65
CA GLN A 30 0.47 1.15 5.70
C GLN A 30 1.11 -0.05 6.39
N ILE A 31 0.66 -1.26 6.06
CA ILE A 31 1.17 -2.53 6.56
C ILE A 31 1.94 -3.31 5.49
N CYS A 32 2.81 -4.23 5.93
CA CYS A 32 3.58 -5.10 5.04
C CYS A 32 3.65 -6.52 5.61
N GLY A 33 3.14 -7.48 4.85
CA GLY A 33 3.08 -8.89 5.22
C GLY A 33 3.00 -9.79 4.00
N ALA A 34 3.49 -11.02 4.13
CA ALA A 34 3.55 -12.00 3.04
C ALA A 34 2.44 -13.07 3.09
N TYR A 35 1.83 -13.25 4.27
CA TYR A 35 0.95 -14.36 4.59
C TYR A 35 -0.47 -13.87 4.85
N PRO A 36 -1.49 -14.43 4.18
CA PRO A 36 -2.90 -14.02 4.32
C PRO A 36 -3.36 -13.94 5.77
N ASP A 37 -3.18 -15.01 6.56
CA ASP A 37 -3.61 -15.05 7.96
C ASP A 37 -2.95 -13.98 8.83
N THR A 38 -1.68 -13.66 8.56
CA THR A 38 -0.97 -12.61 9.30
C THR A 38 -1.52 -11.23 8.93
N VAL A 39 -1.82 -11.00 7.66
CA VAL A 39 -2.38 -9.73 7.18
C VAL A 39 -3.81 -9.55 7.69
N ALA A 40 -4.65 -10.59 7.63
CA ALA A 40 -6.00 -10.62 8.20
C ALA A 40 -6.02 -10.20 9.67
N ARG A 41 -5.25 -10.91 10.53
CA ARG A 41 -5.15 -10.59 11.95
C ARG A 41 -4.62 -9.18 12.21
N THR A 42 -3.73 -8.69 11.35
CA THR A 42 -3.19 -7.33 11.49
C THR A 42 -4.26 -6.29 11.14
N ALA A 43 -5.08 -6.55 10.12
CA ALA A 43 -6.17 -5.68 9.72
C ALA A 43 -7.25 -5.62 10.83
N GLU A 44 -7.63 -6.77 11.39
CA GLU A 44 -8.52 -6.86 12.55
C GLU A 44 -7.98 -6.07 13.75
N LEU A 45 -6.69 -6.24 14.06
CA LEU A 45 -6.04 -5.50 15.15
C LEU A 45 -6.11 -3.98 14.94
N ILE A 46 -5.91 -3.53 13.69
CA ILE A 46 -5.98 -2.12 13.34
C ILE A 46 -7.39 -1.59 13.53
N ASP A 47 -8.41 -2.33 13.08
CA ASP A 47 -9.81 -1.91 13.23
C ASP A 47 -10.24 -1.82 14.70
N LEU A 48 -9.71 -2.70 15.55
CA LEU A 48 -10.01 -2.72 16.98
C LEU A 48 -9.26 -1.65 17.78
N GLU A 49 -7.98 -1.41 17.48
CA GLU A 49 -7.10 -0.60 18.32
C GLU A 49 -6.79 0.80 17.76
N CYS A 50 -7.03 1.03 16.46
CA CYS A 50 -6.58 2.25 15.77
C CYS A 50 -7.74 3.02 15.14
N SER A 51 -7.68 4.35 15.22
CA SER A 51 -8.59 5.22 14.46
C SER A 51 -8.01 5.50 13.07
N VAL A 52 -8.42 4.71 12.08
CA VAL A 52 -7.97 4.80 10.68
C VAL A 52 -9.16 4.88 9.71
N ASP A 53 -8.94 5.58 8.60
CA ASP A 53 -9.92 5.72 7.53
C ASP A 53 -9.71 4.69 6.42
N PHE A 54 -8.49 4.17 6.28
CA PHE A 54 -8.15 3.09 5.33
C PHE A 54 -6.89 2.33 5.78
N ILE A 55 -6.69 1.13 5.23
CA ILE A 55 -5.49 0.31 5.43
C ILE A 55 -4.81 0.11 4.08
N ASP A 56 -3.52 0.45 4.00
CA ASP A 56 -2.73 0.31 2.78
C ASP A 56 -1.78 -0.90 2.87
N ILE A 57 -1.78 -1.76 1.86
CA ILE A 57 -0.86 -2.90 1.78
C ILE A 57 0.34 -2.52 0.92
N ASN A 58 1.53 -2.52 1.53
CA ASN A 58 2.77 -2.32 0.79
C ASN A 58 3.09 -3.58 -0.04
N MET A 59 3.00 -3.43 -1.35
CA MET A 59 3.41 -4.44 -2.33
C MET A 59 4.57 -3.95 -3.18
N GLY A 60 5.33 -2.98 -2.67
CA GLY A 60 6.32 -2.27 -3.47
C GLY A 60 7.73 -2.20 -2.91
N CYS A 61 7.91 -2.43 -1.61
CA CYS A 61 9.23 -2.27 -1.00
C CYS A 61 10.25 -3.24 -1.64
N PRO A 62 11.36 -2.73 -2.22
CA PRO A 62 12.39 -3.57 -2.83
C PRO A 62 13.48 -3.98 -1.85
N ILE A 63 13.44 -3.54 -0.58
CA ILE A 63 14.47 -3.83 0.42
C ILE A 63 14.56 -5.35 0.63
N ASP A 64 15.78 -5.88 0.54
CA ASP A 64 16.08 -7.32 0.62
C ASP A 64 15.44 -7.98 1.84
N LEU A 65 15.48 -7.33 3.02
CA LEU A 65 14.87 -7.86 4.24
C LEU A 65 13.36 -8.12 4.09
N VAL A 66 12.65 -7.30 3.32
CA VAL A 66 11.21 -7.42 3.06
C VAL A 66 10.95 -8.44 1.96
N VAL A 67 11.72 -8.36 0.87
CA VAL A 67 11.64 -9.25 -0.29
C VAL A 67 11.95 -10.70 0.10
N ASN A 68 12.99 -10.93 0.91
CA ASN A 68 13.38 -12.26 1.39
C ASN A 68 12.33 -12.89 2.30
N LYS A 69 11.51 -12.07 2.98
CA LYS A 69 10.33 -12.53 3.74
C LYS A 69 9.11 -12.79 2.84
N GLY A 70 9.21 -12.56 1.54
CA GLY A 70 8.14 -12.75 0.57
C GLY A 70 7.08 -11.66 0.57
N ALA A 71 7.34 -10.51 1.18
CA ALA A 71 6.46 -9.34 1.24
C ALA A 71 6.96 -8.22 0.31
N GLY A 72 6.27 -7.07 0.30
CA GLY A 72 6.66 -5.94 -0.55
C GLY A 72 6.62 -6.34 -2.03
N PHE A 73 7.68 -5.99 -2.78
CA PHE A 73 7.76 -6.30 -4.21
C PHE A 73 7.66 -7.81 -4.53
N ALA A 74 8.05 -8.69 -3.61
CA ALA A 74 7.95 -10.14 -3.82
C ALA A 74 6.51 -10.65 -3.97
N LEU A 75 5.50 -9.87 -3.55
CA LEU A 75 4.09 -10.20 -3.78
C LEU A 75 3.70 -9.99 -5.24
N LEU A 76 4.23 -8.95 -5.89
CA LEU A 76 3.94 -8.64 -7.29
C LEU A 76 4.47 -9.72 -8.25
N THR A 77 5.51 -10.45 -7.84
CA THR A 77 6.04 -11.59 -8.62
C THR A 77 5.28 -12.90 -8.38
N LYS A 78 4.30 -12.91 -7.46
CA LYS A 78 3.54 -14.10 -7.04
C LYS A 78 2.03 -13.83 -7.03
N PRO A 79 1.35 -13.83 -8.20
CA PRO A 79 -0.04 -13.39 -8.33
C PRO A 79 -1.04 -14.10 -7.38
N LEU A 80 -0.90 -15.41 -7.20
CA LEU A 80 -1.78 -16.16 -6.28
C LEU A 80 -1.60 -15.72 -4.82
N ARG A 81 -0.35 -15.46 -4.40
CA ARG A 81 -0.06 -15.01 -3.04
C ARG A 81 -0.58 -13.59 -2.82
N MET A 82 -0.35 -12.70 -3.78
CA MET A 82 -0.90 -11.35 -3.78
C MET A 82 -2.42 -11.36 -3.64
N LYS A 83 -3.12 -12.13 -4.48
CA LYS A 83 -4.58 -12.28 -4.42
C LYS A 83 -5.04 -12.72 -3.03
N ASN A 84 -4.41 -13.75 -2.46
CA ASN A 84 -4.79 -14.27 -1.16
C ASN A 84 -4.56 -13.25 -0.03
N VAL A 85 -3.46 -12.48 -0.10
CA VAL A 85 -3.17 -11.42 0.87
C VAL A 85 -4.20 -10.28 0.80
N ILE A 86 -4.54 -9.81 -0.40
CA ILE A 86 -5.56 -8.76 -0.59
C ILE A 86 -6.92 -9.26 -0.11
N SER A 87 -7.31 -10.46 -0.54
CA SER A 87 -8.59 -11.05 -0.16
C SER A 87 -8.72 -11.18 1.36
N ALA A 88 -7.68 -11.65 2.04
CA ALA A 88 -7.69 -11.77 3.49
C ALA A 88 -7.86 -10.40 4.18
N ALA A 89 -7.17 -9.36 3.72
CA ALA A 89 -7.34 -8.01 4.27
C ALA A 89 -8.76 -7.47 4.05
N CYS A 90 -9.30 -7.61 2.84
CA CYS A 90 -10.63 -7.12 2.50
C CYS A 90 -11.75 -7.85 3.24
N THR A 91 -11.56 -9.12 3.60
CA THR A 91 -12.54 -9.89 4.39
C THR A 91 -12.43 -9.60 5.89
N SER A 92 -11.24 -9.25 6.38
CA SER A 92 -10.97 -9.05 7.82
C SER A 92 -11.16 -7.62 8.31
N SER A 93 -11.34 -6.64 7.41
CA SER A 93 -11.50 -5.24 7.79
C SER A 93 -12.73 -4.61 7.15
N GLU A 94 -13.43 -3.79 7.93
CA GLU A 94 -14.52 -2.95 7.40
C GLU A 94 -13.98 -1.69 6.72
N LYS A 95 -12.70 -1.36 6.93
CA LYS A 95 -12.04 -0.20 6.35
C LYS A 95 -11.66 -0.48 4.88
N PRO A 96 -11.71 0.53 4.01
CA PRO A 96 -11.18 0.44 2.66
C PRO A 96 -9.73 -0.06 2.66
N ILE A 97 -9.46 -1.08 1.83
CA ILE A 97 -8.12 -1.62 1.61
C ILE A 97 -7.54 -1.01 0.34
N THR A 98 -6.38 -0.39 0.45
CA THR A 98 -5.59 0.10 -0.68
C THR A 98 -4.32 -0.72 -0.86
N VAL A 99 -3.69 -0.62 -2.03
CA VAL A 99 -2.42 -1.27 -2.32
C VAL A 99 -1.46 -0.24 -2.87
N LYS A 100 -0.24 -0.20 -2.31
CA LYS A 100 0.89 0.54 -2.86
C LYS A 100 1.81 -0.41 -3.63
N PRO A 101 1.65 -0.55 -4.96
CA PRO A 101 2.57 -1.32 -5.77
C PRO A 101 3.91 -0.60 -5.96
N TRP A 102 4.91 -1.32 -6.44
CA TRP A 102 6.10 -0.74 -7.05
C TRP A 102 6.02 -0.90 -8.56
N LEU A 103 5.98 0.23 -9.25
CA LEU A 103 5.76 0.29 -10.69
C LEU A 103 7.06 0.40 -11.49
N PHE A 104 8.22 0.55 -10.83
CA PHE A 104 9.49 0.81 -11.51
C PHE A 104 10.40 -0.43 -11.53
N THR A 105 10.33 -1.20 -12.60
CA THR A 105 11.31 -2.26 -12.96
C THR A 105 12.77 -1.80 -12.96
N GLU A 106 12.99 -0.50 -13.10
CA GLU A 106 14.26 0.21 -13.22
C GLU A 106 15.25 -0.07 -12.09
N THR A 107 14.77 -0.08 -10.86
CA THR A 107 15.61 -0.26 -9.68
C THR A 107 16.10 -1.69 -9.52
N LYS A 108 15.32 -2.68 -9.97
CA LYS A 108 15.71 -4.09 -9.93
C LYS A 108 16.70 -4.43 -11.05
N GLU A 109 16.48 -3.88 -12.24
CA GLU A 109 17.32 -4.16 -13.41
C GLU A 109 18.57 -3.26 -13.47
N GLN A 110 18.77 -2.38 -12.49
CA GLN A 110 19.82 -1.35 -12.47
C GLN A 110 19.95 -0.63 -13.81
N ARG A 111 18.81 -0.37 -14.45
CA ARG A 111 18.76 0.22 -15.79
C ARG A 111 18.32 1.66 -15.70
N HIS A 112 19.00 2.51 -16.45
CA HIS A 112 18.43 3.81 -16.81
C HIS A 112 17.34 3.55 -17.85
N TRP A 113 16.08 3.64 -17.43
CA TRP A 113 14.95 3.51 -18.33
C TRP A 113 14.31 4.89 -18.48
N ASP A 114 14.68 5.55 -19.57
CA ASP A 114 14.10 6.84 -19.91
C ASP A 114 12.76 6.62 -20.62
N ILE A 115 11.72 6.33 -19.83
CA ILE A 115 10.36 6.31 -20.36
C ILE A 115 9.99 7.74 -20.76
N SER A 116 9.53 7.94 -21.98
CA SER A 116 8.94 9.22 -22.34
C SER A 116 7.72 9.52 -21.46
N SER A 117 7.44 10.79 -21.20
CA SER A 117 6.25 11.22 -20.47
C SER A 117 4.95 10.61 -21.03
N GLY A 118 4.86 10.46 -22.35
CA GLY A 118 3.73 9.80 -23.02
C GLY A 118 3.54 8.35 -22.60
N LYS A 119 4.62 7.56 -22.55
CA LYS A 119 4.52 6.14 -22.18
C LYS A 119 4.26 5.93 -20.69
N ARG A 120 4.72 6.85 -19.82
CA ARG A 120 4.29 6.86 -18.39
C ARG A 120 2.80 7.14 -18.26
N LEU A 121 2.28 8.09 -19.04
CA LEU A 121 0.86 8.42 -19.07
C LEU A 121 0.02 7.24 -19.57
N ASP A 122 0.50 6.49 -20.55
CA ASP A 122 -0.22 5.32 -21.07
C ASP A 122 -0.30 4.18 -20.03
N ILE A 123 0.77 3.94 -19.27
CA ILE A 123 0.75 2.99 -18.14
C ILE A 123 -0.30 3.42 -17.10
N LEU A 124 -0.36 4.72 -16.80
CA LEU A 124 -1.35 5.25 -15.85
C LEU A 124 -2.78 5.11 -16.40
N LYS A 125 -3.01 5.34 -17.69
CA LYS A 125 -4.31 5.13 -18.34
C LYS A 125 -4.74 3.66 -18.26
N ASP A 126 -3.82 2.73 -18.50
CA ASP A 126 -4.11 1.30 -18.42
C ASP A 126 -4.46 0.90 -16.99
N TYR A 127 -3.71 1.38 -16.00
CA TYR A 127 -4.04 1.17 -14.58
C TYR A 127 -5.44 1.70 -14.22
N VAL A 128 -5.78 2.92 -14.63
CA VAL A 128 -7.11 3.52 -14.42
C VAL A 128 -8.20 2.69 -15.12
N ARG A 129 -7.96 2.26 -16.35
CA ARG A 129 -8.90 1.44 -17.12
C ARG A 129 -9.17 0.10 -16.43
N PHE A 130 -8.13 -0.60 -15.99
CA PHE A 130 -8.28 -1.86 -15.27
C PHE A 130 -9.02 -1.66 -13.95
N GLY A 131 -8.76 -0.54 -13.26
CA GLY A 131 -9.47 -0.21 -12.04
C GLY A 131 -10.96 0.03 -12.26
N LEU A 132 -11.32 0.79 -13.30
CA LEU A 132 -12.71 1.03 -13.67
C LEU A 132 -13.45 -0.27 -14.04
N VAL A 133 -12.78 -1.21 -14.71
CA VAL A 133 -13.36 -2.52 -15.03
C VAL A 133 -13.57 -3.38 -13.79
N HIS A 134 -12.63 -3.33 -12.83
CA HIS A 134 -12.67 -4.20 -11.66
C HIS A 134 -13.62 -3.71 -10.57
N TRP A 135 -13.58 -2.41 -10.28
CA TRP A 135 -14.34 -1.84 -9.19
C TRP A 135 -15.62 -1.15 -9.63
N GLY A 136 -15.76 -0.81 -10.91
CA GLY A 136 -16.89 -0.03 -11.41
C GLY A 136 -16.75 1.47 -11.13
N SER A 137 -17.57 2.28 -11.81
CA SER A 137 -17.63 3.74 -11.62
C SER A 137 -18.79 4.17 -10.72
N ASP A 138 -19.49 3.23 -10.11
CA ASP A 138 -20.63 3.47 -9.23
C ASP A 138 -20.18 3.85 -7.81
N THR A 139 -21.13 4.28 -6.98
CA THR A 139 -20.86 4.67 -5.58
C THR A 139 -20.26 3.53 -4.76
N LYS A 140 -20.58 2.28 -5.10
CA LYS A 140 -20.01 1.09 -4.47
C LYS A 140 -18.55 0.90 -4.89
N GLY A 141 -18.25 1.02 -6.17
CA GLY A 141 -16.90 1.03 -6.71
C GLY A 141 -16.03 2.12 -6.11
N TRP A 142 -16.57 3.33 -5.95
CA TRP A 142 -15.91 4.43 -5.23
C TRP A 142 -15.60 4.11 -3.78
N SER A 143 -16.55 3.53 -3.04
CA SER A 143 -16.35 3.15 -1.64
C SER A 143 -15.30 2.05 -1.45
N GLN A 144 -15.12 1.19 -2.46
CA GLN A 144 -14.14 0.11 -2.47
C GLN A 144 -12.81 0.50 -3.13
N SER A 145 -12.79 1.60 -3.89
CA SER A 145 -11.64 2.12 -4.63
C SER A 145 -11.26 3.50 -4.13
N PHE A 146 -10.48 3.56 -3.06
CA PHE A 146 -9.72 4.77 -2.78
C PHE A 146 -8.53 4.84 -3.75
N PHE A 147 -8.83 5.34 -4.96
CA PHE A 147 -7.87 5.66 -5.99
C PHE A 147 -7.04 6.85 -5.53
N ILE A 148 -5.84 6.60 -5.00
CA ILE A 148 -4.81 7.62 -4.92
C ILE A 148 -3.55 7.18 -5.66
N PRO A 149 -3.49 7.39 -6.99
CA PRO A 149 -2.20 7.37 -7.70
C PRO A 149 -1.38 8.64 -7.40
N LEU A 150 -1.99 9.72 -6.89
CA LEU A 150 -1.33 11.02 -6.76
C LEU A 150 -0.56 11.24 -5.43
N PHE A 151 -1.07 10.78 -4.29
CA PHE A 151 -0.33 10.94 -3.01
C PHE A 151 0.90 10.02 -2.90
N SER A 152 0.98 8.93 -3.65
CA SER A 152 2.18 8.08 -3.65
C SER A 152 3.39 8.75 -4.32
N ILE A 153 3.15 9.70 -5.24
CA ILE A 153 4.21 10.47 -5.90
C ILE A 153 4.54 11.75 -5.10
N PHE A 154 3.56 12.42 -4.49
CA PHE A 154 3.81 13.67 -3.77
C PHE A 154 4.40 13.48 -2.34
N TYR A 155 4.06 12.42 -1.61
CA TYR A 155 4.59 12.24 -0.24
C TYR A 155 6.04 11.73 -0.16
N ILE A 156 6.65 11.35 -1.28
CA ILE A 156 8.09 11.03 -1.32
C ILE A 156 8.95 12.30 -1.53
N TYR A 157 8.38 13.43 -1.99
CA TYR A 157 9.15 14.65 -2.27
C TYR A 157 8.83 15.86 -1.39
N SER A 158 7.71 15.89 -0.64
CA SER A 158 7.37 17.09 0.15
C SER A 158 8.19 17.30 1.43
N LEU A 159 9.07 16.36 1.80
CA LEU A 159 10.00 16.54 2.95
C LEU A 159 11.33 17.20 2.58
N TYR A 160 11.64 17.40 1.29
CA TYR A 160 12.87 18.08 0.86
C TYR A 160 12.68 19.57 0.47
N CYS A 161 11.45 20.07 0.37
CA CYS A 161 11.18 21.48 0.04
C CYS A 161 10.80 22.38 1.24
N LEU A 162 10.75 21.85 2.47
CA LEU A 162 10.39 22.62 3.68
C LEU A 162 11.54 22.78 4.70
N LYS A 163 12.79 22.56 4.27
CA LYS A 163 14.01 22.79 5.08
C LYS A 163 15.08 23.62 4.35
N LEU A 164 14.67 24.50 3.44
CA LEU A 164 15.52 25.56 2.90
C LEU A 164 15.03 26.97 3.28
N PHE A 165 14.49 27.09 4.50
CA PHE A 165 14.50 28.28 5.34
C PHE A 165 14.67 27.85 6.79
#